data_AF-A0A8H3WUV5-F1
#
_entry.id   AF-A0A8H3WUV5-F1
#
_cell.length_a   1.000
_cell.length_b   1.000
_cell.length_c   1.000
_cell.angle_alpha   90.00
_cell.angle_beta   90.00
_cell.angle_gamma   90.00
#
_symmetry.space_group_name_H-M   'P 1'
#
loop_
_entity.id
_entity.type
_entity.pdbx_description
1 polymer ?
#
loop_
_entity_poly.entity_id
_entity_poly.type
_entity_poly.pdbx_seq_one_letter_code
_entity_poly.pdbx_strand_id
1 'polypeptide(L)'
;MEEKMDNNFDFTNEKTFKELLEKIRSLRGTLTTKIKSSTFFVFGNLLEPINNHALPETVLKWKRSEKTKACYRRLFDEVDDSGVTYIVKILTKIWPFRDSFEENIAYAIAVAQVMLNLKYEKITMSDTAIKHKIAKNLNILKHNTGFSLSSSEDETEKEKSNKEFDNVEKV
;
A
#
# COMPACT_ATOMS: atom_id res chain seq x y z
N MET A 1 -15.40 -34.60 -15.98
CA MET A 1 -16.03 -33.27 -15.96
C MET A 1 -15.10 -32.38 -15.19
N GLU A 2 -14.25 -31.65 -15.91
CA GLU A 2 -13.38 -30.65 -15.31
C GLU A 2 -14.20 -29.35 -15.27
N GLU A 3 -14.63 -28.98 -14.08
CA GLU A 3 -15.34 -27.75 -13.82
C GLU A 3 -14.36 -26.60 -14.09
N LYS A 4 -14.49 -25.99 -15.27
CA LYS A 4 -13.73 -24.78 -15.61
C LYS A 4 -14.25 -23.68 -14.70
N MET A 5 -13.48 -23.33 -13.68
CA MET A 5 -13.70 -22.09 -12.94
C MET A 5 -13.52 -20.94 -13.91
N ASP A 6 -14.62 -20.25 -14.22
CA ASP A 6 -14.63 -19.01 -14.97
C ASP A 6 -13.85 -17.94 -14.20
N ASN A 7 -12.54 -17.88 -14.47
CA ASN A 7 -11.59 -16.94 -13.89
C ASN A 7 -11.65 -15.57 -14.57
N ASN A 8 -12.85 -15.05 -14.79
CA ASN A 8 -13.03 -13.65 -15.18
C ASN A 8 -13.66 -12.89 -14.00
N PHE A 9 -12.81 -12.51 -13.04
CA PHE A 9 -13.22 -11.69 -11.91
C PHE A 9 -13.51 -10.28 -12.41
N ASP A 10 -14.78 -9.97 -12.59
CA ASP A 10 -15.24 -8.66 -13.02
C ASP A 10 -15.21 -7.66 -11.85
N PHE A 11 -14.19 -6.79 -11.82
CA PHE A 11 -14.03 -5.74 -10.82
C PHE A 11 -15.16 -4.70 -10.84
N THR A 12 -15.98 -4.66 -11.89
CA THR A 12 -17.17 -3.79 -11.97
C THR A 12 -18.38 -4.40 -11.27
N ASN A 13 -18.36 -5.70 -10.98
CA ASN A 13 -19.41 -6.40 -10.25
C ASN A 13 -19.23 -6.24 -8.73
N GLU A 14 -20.03 -5.34 -8.15
CA GLU A 14 -20.00 -5.00 -6.72
C GLU A 14 -20.16 -6.22 -5.80
N LYS A 15 -20.92 -7.24 -6.21
CA LYS A 15 -21.13 -8.46 -5.42
C LYS A 15 -19.85 -9.28 -5.31
N THR A 16 -19.19 -9.55 -6.45
CA THR A 16 -17.93 -10.32 -6.47
C THR A 16 -16.83 -9.60 -5.70
N PHE A 17 -16.79 -8.27 -5.80
CA PHE A 17 -15.85 -7.45 -5.05
C PHE A 17 -16.10 -7.49 -3.54
N LYS A 18 -17.38 -7.47 -3.12
CA LYS A 18 -17.76 -7.59 -1.71
C LYS A 18 -17.36 -8.94 -1.13
N GLU A 19 -17.57 -10.03 -1.86
CA GLU A 19 -17.13 -11.37 -1.45
C GLU A 19 -15.61 -11.48 -1.30
N LEU A 20 -14.85 -10.84 -2.20
CA LEU A 20 -13.40 -10.70 -2.08
C LEU A 20 -13.00 -9.95 -0.80
N LEU A 21 -13.66 -8.81 -0.51
CA LEU A 21 -13.38 -8.05 0.70
C LEU A 21 -13.69 -8.84 1.96
N GLU A 22 -14.76 -9.64 1.99
CA GLU A 22 -15.08 -10.50 3.14
C GLU A 22 -14.02 -11.59 3.36
N LYS A 23 -13.53 -12.23 2.28
CA LYS A 23 -12.41 -13.18 2.33
C LYS A 23 -11.13 -12.52 2.86
N ILE A 24 -10.84 -11.30 2.41
CA ILE A 24 -9.69 -10.53 2.90
C ILE A 24 -9.90 -10.11 4.36
N ARG A 25 -11.13 -9.72 4.75
CA ARG A 25 -11.48 -9.28 6.11
C ARG A 25 -11.24 -10.37 7.13
N SER A 26 -11.56 -11.63 6.80
CA SER A 26 -11.31 -12.77 7.69
C SER A 26 -9.81 -13.05 7.90
N LEU A 27 -8.98 -12.76 6.89
CA LEU A 27 -7.51 -12.94 6.93
C LEU A 27 -6.75 -11.72 7.43
N ARG A 28 -7.41 -10.55 7.48
CA ARG A 28 -6.80 -9.22 7.68
C ARG A 28 -5.91 -9.14 8.90
N GLY A 29 -6.28 -9.71 10.05
CA GLY A 29 -5.52 -9.55 11.30
C GLY A 29 -4.08 -10.08 11.20
N THR A 30 -3.95 -11.38 10.95
CA THR A 30 -2.64 -12.05 10.87
C THR A 30 -1.87 -11.62 9.64
N LEU A 31 -2.52 -11.56 8.48
CA LEU A 31 -1.85 -11.24 7.22
C LEU A 31 -1.35 -9.80 7.20
N THR A 32 -2.15 -8.82 7.62
CA THR A 32 -1.72 -7.41 7.70
C THR A 32 -0.52 -7.25 8.61
N THR A 33 -0.53 -7.90 9.77
CA THR A 33 0.59 -7.85 10.71
C THR A 33 1.85 -8.39 10.08
N LYS A 34 1.76 -9.54 9.40
CA LYS A 34 2.90 -10.15 8.68
C LYS A 34 3.43 -9.25 7.55
N ILE A 35 2.54 -8.61 6.78
CA ILE A 35 2.91 -7.67 5.71
C ILE A 35 3.65 -6.46 6.30
N LYS A 36 3.10 -5.85 7.37
CA LYS A 36 3.73 -4.70 8.04
C LYS A 36 5.13 -5.04 8.56
N SER A 37 5.26 -6.15 9.28
CA SER A 37 6.55 -6.60 9.80
C SER A 37 7.55 -6.91 8.68
N SER A 38 7.11 -7.54 7.59
CA SER A 38 7.96 -7.82 6.43
C SER A 38 8.40 -6.54 5.72
N THR A 39 7.51 -5.54 5.64
CA THR A 39 7.82 -4.22 5.08
C THR A 39 8.92 -3.53 5.89
N PHE A 40 8.77 -3.46 7.22
CA PHE A 40 9.82 -2.92 8.09
C PHE A 40 11.13 -3.69 7.97
N PHE A 41 11.07 -5.02 7.91
CA PHE A 41 12.28 -5.82 7.75
C PHE A 41 13.02 -5.49 6.45
N VAL A 42 12.31 -5.43 5.32
CA VAL A 42 12.92 -5.26 4.00
C VAL A 42 13.51 -3.86 3.83
N PHE A 43 12.82 -2.83 4.32
CA PHE A 43 13.37 -1.47 4.31
C PHE A 43 14.45 -1.27 5.39
N GLY A 44 14.41 -2.04 6.48
CA GLY A 44 15.38 -1.99 7.56
C GLY A 44 15.59 -0.56 8.05
N ASN A 45 16.85 -0.12 8.05
CA ASN A 45 17.25 1.22 8.54
C ASN A 45 16.80 2.37 7.63
N LEU A 46 16.29 2.10 6.43
CA LEU A 46 15.75 3.13 5.53
C LEU A 46 14.40 3.65 6.02
N LEU A 47 13.65 2.84 6.77
CA LEU A 47 12.35 3.20 7.30
C LEU A 47 12.45 3.36 8.82
N GLU A 48 12.03 4.51 9.33
CA GLU A 48 12.05 4.73 10.79
C GLU A 48 11.06 3.79 11.48
N PRO A 49 11.38 3.24 12.65
CA PRO A 49 10.42 2.45 13.40
C PRO A 49 9.26 3.33 13.89
N ILE A 50 8.07 2.75 14.01
CA ILE A 50 6.92 3.40 14.62
C ILE A 50 6.20 2.44 15.57
N ASN A 51 5.74 2.96 16.71
CA ASN A 51 4.95 2.19 17.66
C ASN A 51 3.53 1.95 17.10
N ASN A 52 3.01 0.73 17.23
CA ASN A 52 1.63 0.38 16.87
C ASN A 52 0.58 1.15 17.70
N HIS A 53 0.96 1.67 18.88
CA HIS A 53 0.14 2.51 19.75
C HIS A 53 0.43 4.01 19.57
N ALA A 54 1.17 4.40 18.53
CA ALA A 54 1.46 5.80 18.25
C ALA A 54 0.17 6.60 18.03
N LEU A 55 0.13 7.82 18.56
CA LEU A 55 -0.97 8.75 18.34
C LEU A 55 -1.08 9.11 16.85
N PRO A 56 -2.28 9.43 16.34
CA PRO A 56 -2.47 9.78 14.93
C PRO A 56 -1.51 10.85 14.40
N GLU A 57 -1.22 11.87 15.21
CA GLU A 57 -0.26 12.94 14.85
C GLU A 57 1.18 12.41 14.67
N THR A 58 1.60 11.46 15.52
CA THR A 58 2.91 10.81 15.42
C THR A 58 2.99 9.97 14.16
N VAL A 59 1.91 9.26 13.82
CA VAL A 59 1.80 8.48 12.58
C VAL A 59 1.87 9.39 11.36
N LEU A 60 1.17 10.51 11.40
CA LEU A 60 1.16 11.48 10.32
C LEU A 60 2.54 12.09 10.11
N LYS A 61 3.23 12.48 11.20
CA LYS A 61 4.62 12.98 11.15
C LYS A 61 5.57 11.94 10.57
N TRP A 62 5.45 10.68 11.00
CA TRP A 62 6.25 9.57 10.49
C TRP A 62 6.01 9.33 9.00
N LYS A 63 4.75 9.30 8.56
CA LYS A 63 4.38 9.18 7.14
C LYS A 63 4.96 10.33 6.31
N ARG A 64 4.90 11.56 6.84
CA ARG A 64 5.42 12.78 6.20
C ARG A 64 6.94 12.92 6.24
N SER A 65 7.67 12.03 6.93
CA SER A 65 9.13 12.04 6.96
C SER A 65 9.69 11.74 5.57
N GLU A 66 10.83 12.36 5.25
CA GLU A 66 11.50 12.12 3.96
C GLU A 66 11.93 10.67 3.78
N LYS A 67 12.26 9.98 4.87
CA LYS A 67 12.57 8.55 4.86
C LYS A 67 11.37 7.71 4.43
N THR A 68 10.21 7.91 5.04
CA THR A 68 9.00 7.16 4.68
C THR A 68 8.55 7.46 3.26
N LYS A 69 8.61 8.73 2.82
CA LYS A 69 8.34 9.11 1.43
C LYS A 69 9.29 8.45 0.44
N ALA A 70 10.60 8.41 0.75
CA ALA A 70 11.58 7.74 -0.08
C ALA A 70 11.30 6.24 -0.18
N CYS A 71 10.97 5.57 0.93
CA CYS A 71 10.57 4.16 0.94
C CYS A 71 9.30 3.91 0.12
N TYR A 72 8.30 4.81 0.19
CA TYR A 72 7.09 4.71 -0.62
C TYR A 72 7.40 4.74 -2.12
N ARG A 73 8.19 5.73 -2.57
CA ARG A 73 8.58 5.86 -3.98
C ARG A 73 9.35 4.63 -4.48
N ARG A 74 10.21 4.07 -3.62
CA ARG A 74 11.05 2.90 -3.94
C ARG A 74 10.32 1.56 -3.89
N LEU A 75 9.04 1.51 -3.52
CA LEU A 75 8.34 0.24 -3.30
C LEU A 75 8.39 -0.69 -4.54
N PHE A 76 8.40 -0.11 -5.73
CA PHE A 76 8.48 -0.84 -7.01
C PHE A 76 9.87 -0.74 -7.68
N ASP A 77 10.83 -0.07 -7.05
CA ASP A 77 12.21 0.02 -7.54
C ASP A 77 12.99 -1.24 -7.17
N GLU A 78 14.05 -1.51 -7.93
CA GLU A 78 15.00 -2.59 -7.65
C GLU A 78 15.81 -2.33 -6.37
N VAL A 79 16.14 -3.41 -5.68
CA VAL A 79 17.04 -3.38 -4.54
C VAL A 79 18.44 -3.72 -5.02
N ASP A 80 19.38 -2.78 -4.86
CA ASP A 80 20.81 -2.96 -5.12
C ASP A 80 21.12 -3.61 -6.49
N ASP A 81 20.44 -3.16 -7.55
CA ASP A 81 20.58 -3.65 -8.94
C ASP A 81 20.40 -5.17 -9.11
N SER A 82 19.67 -5.80 -8.19
CA SER A 82 19.48 -7.26 -8.17
C SER A 82 18.46 -7.78 -9.19
N GLY A 83 17.78 -6.91 -9.95
CA GLY A 83 16.61 -7.30 -10.75
C GLY A 83 15.37 -7.62 -9.91
N VAL A 84 15.43 -7.45 -8.58
CA VAL A 84 14.34 -7.76 -7.64
C VAL A 84 13.90 -6.50 -6.94
N THR A 85 12.61 -6.18 -7.05
CA THR A 85 12.03 -4.98 -6.44
C THR A 85 11.78 -5.13 -4.94
N TYR A 86 11.65 -4.00 -4.23
CA TYR A 86 11.30 -3.99 -2.80
C TYR A 86 10.01 -4.76 -2.52
N ILE A 87 8.96 -4.56 -3.33
CA ILE A 87 7.69 -5.28 -3.17
C ILE A 87 7.85 -6.79 -3.37
N VAL A 88 8.69 -7.24 -4.32
CA VAL A 88 8.97 -8.66 -4.50
C VAL A 88 9.70 -9.23 -3.28
N LYS A 89 10.71 -8.53 -2.73
CA LYS A 89 11.38 -8.97 -1.49
C LYS A 89 10.40 -9.07 -0.31
N ILE A 90 9.45 -8.13 -0.18
CA ILE A 90 8.40 -8.17 0.84
C ILE A 90 7.52 -9.41 0.65
N LEU A 91 7.06 -9.66 -0.58
CA LEU A 91 6.23 -10.83 -0.90
C LEU A 91 6.95 -12.14 -0.65
N THR A 92 8.22 -12.28 -1.05
CA THR A 92 9.05 -13.47 -0.80
C THR A 92 9.27 -13.70 0.70
N LYS A 93 9.31 -12.65 1.53
CA LYS A 93 9.33 -12.78 3.00
C LYS A 93 8.04 -13.39 3.55
N ILE A 94 6.91 -13.11 2.94
CA ILE A 94 5.59 -13.60 3.36
C ILE A 94 5.34 -15.01 2.81
N TRP A 95 5.70 -15.22 1.53
CA TRP A 95 5.53 -16.44 0.74
C TRP A 95 6.82 -16.73 -0.06
N PRO A 96 7.80 -17.45 0.52
CA PRO A 96 9.11 -17.71 -0.09
C PRO A 96 9.06 -18.35 -1.48
N PHE A 97 8.02 -19.14 -1.77
CA PHE A 97 7.86 -19.88 -3.02
C PHE A 97 6.76 -19.30 -3.93
N ARG A 98 6.24 -18.10 -3.64
CA ARG A 98 5.05 -17.51 -4.30
C ARG A 98 3.78 -18.37 -4.23
N ASP A 99 3.66 -19.21 -3.20
CA ASP A 99 2.45 -20.00 -2.95
C ASP A 99 1.34 -19.15 -2.32
N SER A 100 0.78 -18.21 -3.09
CA SER A 100 -0.43 -17.50 -2.67
C SER A 100 -1.33 -17.15 -3.83
N PHE A 101 -2.63 -17.07 -3.53
CA PHE A 101 -3.63 -16.57 -4.45
C PHE A 101 -3.35 -15.11 -4.83
N GLU A 102 -3.67 -14.73 -6.07
CA GLU A 102 -3.45 -13.38 -6.60
C GLU A 102 -4.13 -12.31 -5.71
N GLU A 103 -5.28 -12.64 -5.13
CA GLU A 103 -6.02 -11.81 -4.18
C GLU A 103 -5.18 -11.44 -2.95
N ASN A 104 -4.44 -12.41 -2.40
CA ASN A 104 -3.58 -12.21 -1.26
C ASN A 104 -2.35 -11.39 -1.63
N ILE A 105 -1.80 -11.60 -2.82
CA ILE A 105 -0.67 -10.83 -3.36
C ILE A 105 -1.09 -9.37 -3.57
N ALA A 106 -2.20 -9.14 -4.25
CA ALA A 106 -2.73 -7.80 -4.47
C ALA A 106 -3.08 -7.08 -3.17
N TYR A 107 -3.63 -7.82 -2.19
CA TYR A 107 -3.87 -7.32 -0.86
C TYR A 107 -2.57 -6.94 -0.14
N ALA A 108 -1.53 -7.76 -0.22
CA ALA A 108 -0.23 -7.47 0.38
C ALA A 108 0.40 -6.21 -0.22
N ILE A 109 0.35 -6.05 -1.54
CA ILE A 109 0.81 -4.85 -2.24
C ILE A 109 0.00 -3.63 -1.77
N ALA A 110 -1.33 -3.75 -1.70
CA ALA A 110 -2.20 -2.67 -1.25
C ALA A 110 -1.90 -2.26 0.20
N VAL A 111 -1.64 -3.22 1.09
CA VAL A 111 -1.26 -2.95 2.48
C VAL A 111 0.08 -2.23 2.56
N ALA A 112 1.10 -2.68 1.81
CA ALA A 112 2.41 -2.02 1.79
C ALA A 112 2.31 -0.58 1.27
N GLN A 113 1.52 -0.36 0.21
CA GLN A 113 1.25 0.97 -0.31
C GLN A 113 0.55 1.86 0.73
N VAL A 114 -0.58 1.42 1.28
CA VAL A 114 -1.39 2.24 2.22
C VAL A 114 -0.62 2.49 3.53
N MET A 115 0.17 1.52 3.99
CA MET A 115 1.03 1.67 5.16
C MET A 115 2.02 2.83 4.98
N LEU A 116 2.59 3.00 3.80
CA LEU A 116 3.57 4.05 3.50
C LEU A 116 2.94 5.34 2.92
N ASN A 117 1.70 5.28 2.41
CA ASN A 117 1.03 6.41 1.76
C ASN A 117 0.63 7.51 2.75
N LEU A 118 0.94 8.75 2.36
CA LEU A 118 0.76 10.00 3.11
C LEU A 118 -0.69 10.41 3.35
N LYS A 119 -1.63 10.01 2.48
CA LYS A 119 -3.02 10.49 2.47
C LYS A 119 -3.92 9.81 3.51
N TYR A 120 -3.41 8.80 4.22
CA TYR A 120 -4.18 8.07 5.22
C TYR A 120 -3.75 8.45 6.63
N GLU A 121 -4.55 9.31 7.28
CA GLU A 121 -4.31 9.85 8.62
C GLU A 121 -4.51 8.82 9.75
N LYS A 122 -5.00 7.61 9.43
CA LYS A 122 -5.23 6.52 10.39
C LYS A 122 -4.37 5.29 10.03
N ILE A 123 -3.77 4.65 11.03
CA ILE A 123 -3.16 3.30 10.88
C ILE A 123 -4.24 2.27 10.49
N THR A 124 -5.49 2.52 10.91
CA THR A 124 -6.66 1.71 10.57
C THR A 124 -6.99 1.87 9.11
N MET A 125 -6.78 0.81 8.34
CA MET A 125 -7.03 0.78 6.91
C MET A 125 -8.54 0.84 6.66
N SER A 126 -9.05 1.93 6.05
CA SER A 126 -10.46 1.94 5.66
C SER A 126 -10.69 0.97 4.50
N ASP A 127 -11.83 0.28 4.51
CA ASP A 127 -12.17 -0.68 3.45
C ASP A 127 -12.20 0.00 2.07
N THR A 128 -12.54 1.30 2.01
CA THR A 128 -12.56 2.11 0.79
C THR A 128 -11.17 2.36 0.19
N ALA A 129 -10.17 2.66 1.03
CA ALA A 129 -8.79 2.92 0.62
C ALA A 129 -8.12 1.67 0.04
N ILE A 130 -8.29 0.56 0.75
CA ILE A 130 -7.74 -0.73 0.36
C ILE A 130 -8.47 -1.29 -0.86
N LYS A 131 -9.79 -1.10 -0.97
CA LYS A 131 -10.62 -1.57 -2.08
C LYS A 131 -10.06 -1.14 -3.45
N HIS A 132 -9.79 0.15 -3.62
CA HIS A 132 -9.28 0.67 -4.89
C HIS A 132 -7.88 0.12 -5.21
N LYS A 133 -6.98 0.04 -4.22
CA LYS A 133 -5.62 -0.48 -4.42
C LYS A 133 -5.61 -1.98 -4.74
N ILE A 134 -6.44 -2.81 -4.07
CA ILE A 134 -6.57 -4.24 -4.40
C ILE A 134 -7.02 -4.41 -5.84
N ALA A 135 -8.08 -3.70 -6.26
CA ALA A 135 -8.62 -3.82 -7.63
C ALA A 135 -7.56 -3.47 -8.69
N LYS A 136 -6.82 -2.36 -8.48
CA LYS A 136 -5.73 -1.95 -9.38
C LYS A 136 -4.63 -3.02 -9.46
N ASN A 137 -4.18 -3.53 -8.31
CA ASN A 137 -3.10 -4.51 -8.24
C ASN A 137 -3.51 -5.87 -8.83
N LEU A 138 -4.74 -6.33 -8.57
CA LEU A 138 -5.26 -7.57 -9.16
C LEU A 138 -5.35 -7.50 -10.69
N ASN A 139 -5.80 -6.36 -11.23
CA ASN A 139 -5.84 -6.15 -12.67
C ASN A 139 -4.43 -6.26 -13.28
N ILE A 140 -3.43 -5.63 -12.66
CA ILE A 140 -2.02 -5.74 -13.09
C ILE A 140 -1.52 -7.19 -13.07
N LEU A 141 -1.85 -7.96 -12.02
CA LEU A 141 -1.45 -9.37 -11.91
C LEU A 141 -2.08 -10.24 -13.00
N LYS A 142 -3.38 -10.09 -13.26
CA LYS A 142 -4.12 -10.91 -14.22
C LYS A 142 -3.78 -10.61 -15.67
N HIS A 143 -3.45 -9.37 -15.98
CA HIS A 143 -3.18 -8.93 -17.35
C HIS A 143 -1.67 -8.81 -17.66
N ASN A 144 -0.80 -9.20 -16.72
CA ASN A 144 0.66 -9.21 -16.84
C ASN A 144 1.23 -7.90 -17.45
N THR A 145 0.66 -6.75 -17.08
CA THR A 145 1.02 -5.45 -17.67
C THR A 145 2.34 -4.87 -17.14
N GLY A 146 3.10 -5.64 -16.35
CA GLY A 146 4.30 -5.17 -15.66
C GLY A 146 3.93 -4.22 -14.50
N PHE A 147 4.74 -4.24 -13.43
CA PHE A 147 4.60 -3.31 -12.30
C PHE A 147 5.09 -1.90 -12.69
N SER A 148 4.57 -1.31 -13.76
CA SER A 148 4.75 0.13 -14.01
C SER A 148 3.72 0.90 -13.19
N LEU A 149 3.84 0.81 -11.87
CA LEU A 149 2.98 1.57 -10.97
C LEU A 149 3.65 2.91 -10.71
N SER A 150 3.35 3.87 -11.58
CA SER A 150 3.72 5.26 -11.36
C SER A 150 3.21 5.72 -9.99
N SER A 151 4.15 5.98 -9.08
CA SER A 151 3.91 6.64 -7.80
C SER A 151 3.35 8.07 -7.94
N SER A 152 3.18 8.56 -9.18
CA SER A 152 2.86 9.95 -9.52
C SER A 152 1.40 10.35 -9.28
N GLU A 153 0.45 9.41 -9.22
CA GLU A 153 -0.98 9.78 -9.06
C GLU A 153 -1.29 10.35 -7.66
N ASP A 154 -0.39 10.18 -6.68
CA ASP A 154 -0.61 10.69 -5.33
C ASP A 154 -0.05 12.12 -5.09
N GLU A 155 0.69 12.71 -6.03
CA GLU A 155 1.34 14.02 -5.87
C GLU A 155 0.53 15.22 -6.40
N THR A 156 -0.54 15.01 -7.16
CA THR A 156 -1.34 16.14 -7.71
C THR A 156 -2.55 16.46 -6.86
N GLU A 157 -2.36 17.17 -5.75
CA GLU A 157 -3.38 18.07 -5.19
C GLU A 157 -2.72 19.17 -4.34
N LYS A 158 -2.15 20.14 -5.08
CA LYS A 158 -1.93 21.55 -4.77
C LYS A 158 -1.75 21.92 -3.28
N GLU A 159 -0.49 22.12 -2.91
CA GLU A 159 -0.11 23.21 -2.01
C GLU A 159 -0.80 24.51 -2.47
N LYS A 160 -1.79 24.96 -1.72
CA LYS A 160 -2.05 26.40 -1.57
C LYS A 160 -1.57 26.80 -0.20
N SER A 161 -0.32 27.22 -0.18
CA SER A 161 0.22 28.12 0.82
C SER A 161 -0.66 29.36 0.92
N ASN A 162 -1.35 29.56 2.03
CA ASN A 162 -1.74 30.90 2.45
C ASN A 162 -0.62 31.40 3.38
N LYS A 163 0.33 32.10 2.78
CA LYS A 163 1.09 33.17 3.46
C LYS A 163 0.49 34.50 3.01
N GLU A 164 0.71 35.52 3.83
CA GLU A 164 0.32 36.95 3.74
C GLU A 164 -0.95 37.32 4.53
N PHE A 165 -0.92 38.29 5.44
CA PHE A 165 0.16 39.16 5.92
C PHE A 165 -0.24 39.71 7.29
N ASP A 166 0.75 39.88 8.17
CA ASP A 166 0.68 40.85 9.26
C ASP A 166 0.29 42.22 8.71
N ASN A 167 -0.64 42.91 9.36
CA ASN A 167 -0.63 44.38 9.38
C ASN A 167 -0.95 44.87 10.78
N VAL A 168 0.11 45.39 11.41
CA VAL A 168 0.10 46.24 12.59
C VAL A 168 -0.14 47.67 12.12
N GLU A 169 -1.17 48.32 12.63
CA GLU A 169 -1.38 49.77 12.70
C GLU A 169 -2.41 49.93 13.83
N LYS A 170 -2.22 50.59 14.99
CA LYS A 170 -1.37 51.70 15.44
C LYS A 170 -1.59 53.02 14.69
N VAL A 171 -2.80 53.58 14.82
CA VAL A 171 -3.05 54.96 15.27
C VAL A 171 -4.29 54.95 16.17
#